data_AF-A0A1Z9JAR0-F1
#
_entry.id   AF-A0A1Z9JAR0-F1
#
_cell.length_a   1.000
_cell.length_b   1.000
_cell.length_c   1.000
_cell.angle_alpha   90.00
_cell.angle_beta   90.00
_cell.angle_gamma   90.00
#
_symmetry.space_group_name_H-M   'P 1'
#
loop_
_entity.id
_entity.type
_entity.pdbx_description
1 polymer ?
#
loop_
_entity_poly.entity_id
_entity_poly.type
_entity_poly.pdbx_seq_one_letter_code
_entity_poly.pdbx_strand_id
1 'polypeptide(L)'
;MAKPKVRIYHAVDESGDSYRRLEKAGAEAIWEGGRWDAHIKGARPEDLILDADTVAVAGVANRTLRINDQSFASAPDLRLVAYYSNGYDNVDLDLATQQGILVTHSPTESNWGGVAEGTFAAILCLLKKLREKDRTVKAGGWRDPSLFGTYLGSRLSDSYGGITIGIIGLGRIGSRIADLFAPWRVTLVGYDPHVEDAKFVHHNVRSVDLETLLTKSDVITLHCDLNEETRNIISTGAIDKMKPGAVVVNAARGPCVDTDALVDALLQDKIAGAALDAMTQEPPDPQSPLLGLEDKVLLSPHMVSANRGGGLVPAIPWVEEAVLAALRGTVPNYVVNSEALPLWQERFGGKPLI
;
A
#
# COMPACT_ATOMS: atom_id res chain seq x y z
N MET A 1 0.76 23.31 33.56
CA MET A 1 1.35 23.31 32.21
C MET A 1 0.22 23.25 31.21
N ALA A 2 0.39 23.80 30.00
CA ALA A 2 -0.55 23.54 28.91
C ALA A 2 -0.56 22.04 28.60
N LYS A 3 -1.70 21.51 28.17
CA LYS A 3 -1.81 20.10 27.80
C LYS A 3 -1.01 19.85 26.52
N PRO A 4 -0.29 18.72 26.39
CA PRO A 4 0.37 18.38 25.14
C PRO A 4 -0.65 18.20 24.01
N LYS A 5 -0.46 18.91 22.89
CA LYS A 5 -1.36 18.82 21.75
C LYS A 5 -1.04 17.64 20.84
N VAL A 6 -2.09 16.93 20.44
CA VAL A 6 -2.07 15.85 19.46
C VAL A 6 -2.94 16.27 18.27
N ARG A 7 -2.33 16.51 17.11
CA ARG A 7 -3.07 16.84 15.87
C ARG A 7 -3.48 15.55 15.17
N ILE A 8 -4.76 15.38 14.92
CA ILE A 8 -5.31 14.27 14.15
C ILE A 8 -5.86 14.80 12.83
N TYR A 9 -5.34 14.30 11.72
CA TYR A 9 -5.78 14.64 10.37
C TYR A 9 -6.32 13.37 9.68
N HIS A 10 -7.32 13.52 8.81
CA HIS A 10 -8.03 12.37 8.21
C HIS A 10 -8.44 11.33 9.25
N ALA A 11 -9.24 11.77 10.22
CA ALA A 11 -9.65 10.97 11.36
C ALA A 11 -10.27 9.63 10.92
N VAL A 12 -9.78 8.54 11.52
CA VAL A 12 -10.28 7.17 11.29
C VAL A 12 -11.33 6.77 12.33
N ASP A 13 -11.16 7.17 13.58
CA ASP A 13 -12.12 6.90 14.64
C ASP A 13 -13.31 7.87 14.58
N GLU A 14 -14.37 7.45 13.87
CA GLU A 14 -15.61 8.23 13.76
C GLU A 14 -16.34 8.41 15.10
N SER A 15 -16.16 7.48 16.05
CA SER A 15 -16.77 7.58 17.38
C SER A 15 -16.13 8.69 18.23
N GLY A 16 -14.86 9.00 17.95
CA GLY A 16 -14.02 9.86 18.76
C GLY A 16 -13.65 9.29 20.12
N ASP A 17 -13.89 8.00 20.37
CA ASP A 17 -13.60 7.36 21.65
C ASP A 17 -12.10 7.35 21.97
N SER A 18 -11.25 7.08 20.97
CA SER A 18 -9.79 7.14 21.13
C SER A 18 -9.31 8.55 21.47
N TYR A 19 -9.87 9.58 20.85
CA TYR A 19 -9.50 10.97 21.11
C TYR A 19 -9.91 11.39 22.53
N ARG A 20 -11.11 10.99 22.99
CA ARG A 20 -11.53 11.19 24.38
C ARG A 20 -10.64 10.45 25.39
N ARG A 21 -10.10 9.28 25.03
CA ARG A 21 -9.13 8.56 25.87
C ARG A 21 -7.78 9.29 25.95
N LEU A 22 -7.30 9.87 24.85
CA LEU A 22 -6.12 10.76 24.86
C LEU A 22 -6.36 11.98 25.77
N GLU A 23 -7.53 12.61 25.68
CA GLU A 23 -7.90 13.74 26.53
C GLU A 23 -7.95 13.37 28.02
N LYS A 24 -8.52 12.20 28.34
CA LYS A 24 -8.57 11.67 29.71
C LYS A 24 -7.16 11.37 30.24
N ALA A 25 -6.24 10.97 29.37
CA ALA A 25 -4.85 10.75 29.71
C ALA A 25 -4.06 12.06 29.92
N GLY A 26 -4.63 13.23 29.61
CA GLY A 26 -4.00 14.53 29.87
C GLY A 26 -3.57 15.31 28.63
N ALA A 27 -3.75 14.74 27.42
CA ALA A 27 -3.48 15.44 26.16
C ALA A 27 -4.64 16.36 25.74
N GLU A 28 -4.38 17.20 24.74
CA GLU A 28 -5.39 17.94 23.99
C GLU A 28 -5.46 17.35 22.57
N ALA A 29 -6.56 16.68 22.23
CA ALA A 29 -6.75 16.08 20.92
C ALA A 29 -7.42 17.08 19.96
N ILE A 30 -6.68 17.54 18.96
CA ILE A 30 -7.17 18.47 17.95
C ILE A 30 -7.48 17.67 16.69
N TRP A 31 -8.77 17.50 16.41
CA TRP A 31 -9.26 16.80 15.24
C TRP A 31 -10.34 17.64 14.58
N GLU A 32 -10.10 18.06 13.35
CA GLU A 32 -11.09 18.77 12.55
C GLU A 32 -11.88 17.76 11.72
N GLY A 33 -13.19 17.98 11.58
CA GLY A 33 -14.06 17.12 10.79
C GLY A 33 -13.53 16.98 9.35
N GLY A 34 -13.19 15.75 8.99
CA GLY A 34 -12.65 15.40 7.68
C GLY A 34 -12.41 13.90 7.65
N ARG A 35 -13.24 13.17 6.90
CA ARG A 35 -13.13 11.71 6.84
C ARG A 35 -11.92 11.33 6.00
N TRP A 36 -11.25 10.25 6.37
CA TRP A 36 -10.14 9.69 5.59
C TRP A 36 -10.56 9.26 4.17
N ASP A 37 -11.84 8.95 3.97
CA ASP A 37 -12.43 8.56 2.68
C ASP A 37 -13.14 9.73 1.95
N ALA A 38 -13.02 10.96 2.47
CA ALA A 38 -13.56 12.14 1.80
C ALA A 38 -12.71 12.47 0.57
N HIS A 39 -13.23 12.19 -0.63
CA HIS A 39 -12.61 12.58 -1.89
C HIS A 39 -12.57 14.11 -2.04
N ILE A 40 -11.38 14.72 -2.00
CA ILE A 40 -11.20 16.13 -2.34
C ILE A 40 -10.75 16.21 -3.81
N LYS A 41 -11.72 16.33 -4.72
CA LYS A 41 -11.45 16.44 -6.16
C LYS A 41 -10.63 17.72 -6.44
N GLY A 42 -9.44 17.57 -7.03
CA GLY A 42 -8.60 18.69 -7.42
C GLY A 42 -7.82 19.35 -6.26
N ALA A 43 -7.70 18.69 -5.11
CA ALA A 43 -6.79 19.12 -4.06
C ALA A 43 -5.36 19.16 -4.59
N ARG A 44 -4.69 20.30 -4.41
CA ARG A 44 -3.24 20.37 -4.63
C ARG A 44 -2.56 19.81 -3.40
N PRO A 45 -1.40 19.14 -3.53
CA PRO A 45 -0.58 18.82 -2.38
C PRO A 45 -0.30 20.10 -1.58
N GLU A 46 -0.61 20.06 -0.29
CA GLU A 46 -0.34 21.13 0.66
C GLU A 46 0.49 20.58 1.83
N ASP A 47 1.26 21.45 2.46
CA ASP A 47 2.11 21.07 3.58
C ASP A 47 1.29 21.18 4.87
N LEU A 48 1.36 20.17 5.72
CA LEU A 48 0.66 20.15 6.99
C LEU A 48 1.38 21.09 7.96
N ILE A 49 0.82 22.29 8.16
CA ILE A 49 1.34 23.24 9.15
C ILE A 49 0.75 22.90 10.53
N LEU A 50 1.64 22.71 11.50
CA LEU A 50 1.32 22.34 12.87
C LEU A 50 1.41 23.56 13.80
N ASP A 51 0.60 23.58 14.85
CA ASP A 51 0.79 24.52 15.96
C ASP A 51 2.14 24.26 16.66
N ALA A 52 2.78 25.32 17.15
CA ALA A 52 4.11 25.26 17.81
C ALA A 52 4.19 24.30 19.01
N ASP A 53 3.08 24.08 19.69
CA ASP A 53 2.95 23.20 20.85
C ASP A 53 2.41 21.80 20.51
N THR A 54 2.34 21.45 19.23
CA THR A 54 2.03 20.08 18.77
C THR A 54 3.19 19.15 19.10
N VAL A 55 2.91 18.07 19.83
CA VAL A 55 3.93 17.08 20.23
C VAL A 55 3.72 15.72 19.57
N ALA A 56 2.55 15.47 19.00
CA ALA A 56 2.30 14.28 18.20
C ALA A 56 1.29 14.57 17.08
N VAL A 57 1.45 13.87 15.96
CA VAL A 57 0.54 13.90 14.82
C VAL A 57 0.06 12.48 14.53
N ALA A 58 -1.23 12.31 14.26
CA ALA A 58 -1.82 11.03 13.85
C ALA A 58 -2.69 11.20 12.59
N GLY A 59 -2.63 10.25 11.66
CA GLY A 59 -3.48 10.29 10.47
C GLY A 59 -3.29 9.16 9.48
N VAL A 60 -3.86 9.32 8.30
CA VAL A 60 -3.72 8.37 7.19
C VAL A 60 -2.80 8.99 6.15
N ALA A 61 -1.85 8.20 5.64
CA ALA A 61 -1.00 8.66 4.56
C ALA A 61 -1.86 8.95 3.33
N ASN A 62 -1.83 10.18 2.85
CA ASN A 62 -2.43 10.55 1.59
C ASN A 62 -1.51 11.48 0.79
N ARG A 63 -1.76 11.60 -0.52
CA ARG A 63 -0.88 12.38 -1.40
C ARG A 63 -1.20 13.87 -1.44
N THR A 64 -2.24 14.29 -0.73
CA THR A 64 -2.69 15.69 -0.70
C THR A 64 -2.12 16.47 0.47
N LEU A 65 -1.68 15.80 1.55
CA LEU A 65 -0.99 16.43 2.68
C LEU A 65 0.43 15.91 2.83
N ARG A 66 1.41 16.80 2.85
CA ARG A 66 2.82 16.47 3.06
C ARG A 66 3.27 16.87 4.46
N ILE A 67 4.10 16.04 5.08
CA ILE A 67 4.76 16.33 6.34
C ILE A 67 6.25 16.45 6.04
N ASN A 68 6.76 17.68 6.03
CA ASN A 68 8.09 18.03 5.54
C ASN A 68 8.82 18.99 6.49
N ASP A 69 9.86 19.65 5.97
CA ASP A 69 10.64 20.65 6.69
C ASP A 69 9.81 21.77 7.30
N GLN A 70 8.81 22.28 6.57
CA GLN A 70 7.91 23.31 7.08
C GLN A 70 7.04 22.79 8.22
N SER A 71 6.51 21.57 8.09
CA SER A 71 5.73 20.90 9.14
C SER A 71 6.55 20.71 10.42
N PHE A 72 7.79 20.26 10.29
CA PHE A 72 8.65 20.02 11.45
C PHE A 72 9.16 21.31 12.08
N ALA A 73 9.50 22.32 11.27
CA ALA A 73 9.91 23.63 11.76
C ALA A 73 8.79 24.35 12.54
N SER A 74 7.53 24.10 12.18
CA SER A 74 6.39 24.71 12.87
C SER A 74 6.06 24.06 14.21
N ALA A 75 6.60 22.87 14.53
CA ALA A 75 6.39 22.14 15.79
C ALA A 75 7.72 21.57 16.34
N PRO A 76 8.57 22.40 16.97
CA PRO A 76 9.93 22.01 17.36
C PRO A 76 9.97 20.88 18.41
N ASP A 77 8.92 20.71 19.22
CA ASP A 77 8.79 19.65 20.23
C ASP A 77 8.03 18.41 19.74
N LEU A 78 7.83 18.28 18.41
CA LEU A 78 7.20 17.11 17.81
C LEU A 78 8.00 15.84 18.14
N ARG A 79 7.31 14.85 18.72
CA ARG A 79 7.89 13.56 19.13
C ARG A 79 7.56 12.42 18.18
N LEU A 80 6.39 12.48 17.53
CA LEU A 80 5.79 11.35 16.83
C LEU A 80 4.92 11.79 15.65
N VAL A 81 5.06 11.08 14.53
CA VAL A 81 4.08 11.02 13.44
C VAL A 81 3.56 9.58 13.35
N ALA A 82 2.27 9.37 13.60
CA ALA A 82 1.65 8.04 13.66
C ALA A 82 0.63 7.81 12.55
N TYR A 83 0.73 6.67 11.88
CA TYR A 83 -0.16 6.29 10.78
C TYR A 83 -1.12 5.17 11.15
N TYR A 84 -2.40 5.32 10.79
CA TYR A 84 -3.39 4.24 10.83
C TYR A 84 -3.21 3.22 9.69
N SER A 85 -2.44 3.57 8.66
CA SER A 85 -2.18 2.77 7.46
C SER A 85 -0.85 2.00 7.52
N ASN A 86 -0.67 1.06 6.59
CA ASN A 86 0.65 0.44 6.33
C ASN A 86 1.64 1.46 5.74
N GLY A 87 1.14 2.32 4.84
CA GLY A 87 1.90 3.35 4.17
C GLY A 87 2.10 4.61 5.01
N TYR A 88 3.21 5.30 4.73
CA TYR A 88 3.68 6.53 5.38
C TYR A 88 4.36 7.46 4.35
N ASP A 89 4.01 7.36 3.07
CA ASP A 89 4.73 7.98 1.95
C ASP A 89 4.62 9.52 1.89
N ASN A 90 3.82 10.11 2.78
CA ASN A 90 3.60 11.55 2.82
C ASN A 90 4.42 12.26 3.91
N VAL A 91 5.32 11.56 4.60
CA VAL A 91 6.32 12.15 5.50
C VAL A 91 7.72 12.03 4.91
N ASP A 92 8.52 13.10 5.06
CA ASP A 92 9.96 13.05 4.81
C ASP A 92 10.65 12.27 5.94
N LEU A 93 10.93 10.99 5.67
CA LEU A 93 11.46 10.05 6.67
C LEU A 93 12.90 10.37 7.07
N ASP A 94 13.72 10.79 6.10
CA ASP A 94 15.12 11.13 6.34
C ASP A 94 15.20 12.36 7.23
N LEU A 95 14.39 13.38 6.95
CA LEU A 95 14.33 14.58 7.76
C LEU A 95 13.74 14.31 9.15
N ALA A 96 12.69 13.50 9.25
CA ALA A 96 12.16 13.06 10.55
C ALA A 96 13.25 12.39 11.39
N THR A 97 14.07 11.55 10.75
CA THR A 97 15.19 10.85 11.39
C THR A 97 16.27 11.83 11.87
N GLN A 98 16.69 12.76 11.02
CA GLN A 98 17.68 13.80 11.36
C GLN A 98 17.23 14.69 12.51
N GLN A 99 15.92 14.93 12.62
CA GLN A 99 15.35 15.73 13.72
C GLN A 99 15.05 14.89 14.96
N GLY A 100 15.18 13.56 14.92
CA GLY A 100 14.85 12.71 16.07
C GLY A 100 13.35 12.68 16.36
N ILE A 101 12.53 12.66 15.30
CA ILE A 101 11.08 12.48 15.33
C ILE A 101 10.80 11.03 14.92
N LEU A 102 10.05 10.28 15.74
CA LEU A 102 9.69 8.92 15.37
C LEU A 102 8.51 8.93 14.41
N VAL A 103 8.54 8.01 13.45
CA VAL A 103 7.43 7.70 12.56
C VAL A 103 6.98 6.27 12.85
N THR A 104 5.68 6.07 13.05
CA THR A 104 5.09 4.74 13.27
C THR A 104 4.01 4.44 12.25
N HIS A 105 3.89 3.19 11.83
CA HIS A 105 2.79 2.72 10.99
C HIS A 105 1.97 1.62 11.68
N SER A 106 0.84 1.24 11.09
CA SER A 106 -0.06 0.24 11.67
C SER A 106 -0.26 -0.97 10.75
N PRO A 107 0.67 -1.94 10.74
CA PRO A 107 0.61 -3.13 9.89
C PRO A 107 -0.39 -4.17 10.39
N THR A 108 -1.64 -3.76 10.57
CA THR A 108 -2.72 -4.65 11.05
C THR A 108 -3.08 -5.69 10.00
N GLU A 109 -3.39 -6.91 10.45
CA GLU A 109 -3.81 -8.01 9.57
C GLU A 109 -5.00 -7.64 8.70
N SER A 110 -5.95 -6.88 9.23
CA SER A 110 -7.09 -6.43 8.45
C SER A 110 -6.71 -5.53 7.27
N ASN A 111 -5.65 -4.73 7.40
CA ASN A 111 -5.18 -3.87 6.33
C ASN A 111 -4.38 -4.67 5.29
N TRP A 112 -3.22 -5.24 5.68
CA TRP A 112 -2.37 -5.96 4.72
C TRP A 112 -3.01 -7.25 4.20
N GLY A 113 -3.83 -7.93 5.00
CA GLY A 113 -4.59 -9.12 4.60
C GLY A 113 -5.67 -8.78 3.58
N GLY A 114 -6.39 -7.67 3.77
CA GLY A 114 -7.36 -7.17 2.80
C GLY A 114 -6.71 -6.84 1.44
N VAL A 115 -5.51 -6.23 1.43
CA VAL A 115 -4.77 -6.02 0.18
C VAL A 115 -4.44 -7.34 -0.52
N ALA A 116 -3.98 -8.34 0.22
CA ALA A 116 -3.66 -9.65 -0.34
C ALA A 116 -4.90 -10.35 -0.93
N GLU A 117 -6.04 -10.31 -0.24
CA GLU A 117 -7.30 -10.88 -0.71
C GLU A 117 -7.80 -10.20 -1.99
N GLY A 118 -7.82 -8.87 -2.02
CA GLY A 118 -8.27 -8.15 -3.21
C GLY A 118 -7.30 -8.26 -4.38
N THR A 119 -5.99 -8.34 -4.13
CA THR A 119 -4.98 -8.64 -5.18
C THR A 119 -5.22 -10.03 -5.78
N PHE A 120 -5.41 -11.04 -4.92
CA PHE A 120 -5.74 -12.39 -5.34
C PHE A 120 -7.03 -12.43 -6.18
N ALA A 121 -8.07 -11.72 -5.75
CA ALA A 121 -9.31 -11.58 -6.49
C ALA A 121 -9.13 -10.90 -7.85
N ALA A 122 -8.33 -9.83 -7.93
CA ALA A 122 -8.03 -9.13 -9.18
C ALA A 122 -7.30 -10.02 -10.19
N ILE A 123 -6.31 -10.79 -9.73
CA ILE A 123 -5.60 -11.78 -10.56
C ILE A 123 -6.59 -12.81 -11.12
N LEU A 124 -7.44 -13.40 -10.28
CA LEU A 124 -8.42 -14.37 -10.75
C LEU A 124 -9.45 -13.75 -11.70
N CYS A 125 -9.88 -12.51 -11.45
CA CYS A 125 -10.82 -11.78 -12.29
C CYS A 125 -10.29 -11.63 -13.72
N LEU A 126 -9.03 -11.18 -13.86
CA LEU A 126 -8.34 -11.05 -15.14
C LEU A 126 -8.13 -12.41 -15.81
N LEU A 127 -7.51 -13.37 -15.11
CA LEU A 127 -7.18 -14.68 -15.70
C LEU A 127 -8.42 -15.49 -16.10
N LYS A 128 -9.56 -15.30 -15.40
CA LYS A 128 -10.82 -15.98 -15.72
C LYS A 128 -11.74 -15.16 -16.59
N LYS A 129 -11.36 -13.94 -17.00
CA LYS A 129 -12.17 -13.03 -17.80
C LYS A 129 -13.57 -12.81 -17.22
N LEU A 130 -13.64 -12.60 -15.90
CA LEU A 130 -14.93 -12.62 -15.18
C LEU A 130 -15.84 -11.47 -15.61
N ARG A 131 -15.28 -10.27 -15.81
CA ARG A 131 -16.06 -9.08 -16.23
C ARG A 131 -16.56 -9.22 -17.66
N GLU A 132 -15.71 -9.70 -18.55
CA GLU A 132 -16.02 -9.95 -19.95
C GLU A 132 -17.16 -10.96 -20.06
N LYS A 133 -17.08 -12.07 -19.32
CA LYS A 133 -18.12 -13.11 -19.30
C LYS A 133 -19.46 -12.58 -18.78
N ASP A 134 -19.44 -11.84 -17.68
CA ASP A 134 -20.64 -11.23 -17.12
C ASP A 134 -21.29 -10.25 -18.12
N ARG A 135 -20.48 -9.37 -18.73
CA ARG A 135 -20.92 -8.43 -19.76
C ARG A 135 -21.52 -9.15 -20.97
N THR A 136 -20.87 -10.20 -21.48
CA THR A 136 -21.35 -10.96 -22.64
C THR A 136 -22.71 -11.59 -22.38
N VAL A 137 -22.92 -12.23 -21.22
CA VAL A 137 -24.22 -12.85 -20.88
C VAL A 137 -25.31 -11.79 -20.76
N LYS A 138 -25.02 -10.65 -20.10
CA LYS A 138 -25.97 -9.53 -19.99
C LYS A 138 -26.32 -8.90 -21.34
N ALA A 139 -25.42 -8.98 -22.32
CA ALA A 139 -25.65 -8.55 -23.69
C ALA A 139 -26.36 -9.63 -24.57
N GLY A 140 -26.75 -10.77 -24.00
CA GLY A 140 -27.42 -11.86 -24.72
C GLY A 140 -26.49 -12.84 -25.44
N GLY A 141 -25.18 -12.73 -25.24
CA GLY A 141 -24.19 -13.66 -25.77
C GLY A 141 -24.14 -14.98 -25.00
N TRP A 142 -23.67 -16.05 -25.65
CA TRP A 142 -23.57 -17.38 -25.06
C TRP A 142 -22.46 -18.22 -25.70
N ARG A 143 -21.69 -18.95 -24.89
CA ARG A 143 -20.64 -19.91 -25.34
C ARG A 143 -19.65 -19.34 -26.38
N ASP A 144 -19.15 -18.13 -26.16
CA ASP A 144 -18.10 -17.52 -26.99
C ASP A 144 -16.70 -18.08 -26.61
N PRO A 145 -15.98 -18.74 -27.54
CA PRO A 145 -14.62 -19.23 -27.29
C PRO A 145 -13.59 -18.12 -26.98
N SER A 146 -13.83 -16.88 -27.39
CA SER A 146 -12.94 -15.74 -27.08
C SER A 146 -12.82 -15.48 -25.57
N LEU A 147 -13.80 -15.97 -24.80
CA LEU A 147 -13.89 -15.85 -23.35
C LEU A 147 -13.22 -17.00 -22.60
N PHE A 148 -12.45 -17.86 -23.26
CA PHE A 148 -11.64 -18.84 -22.55
C PHE A 148 -10.68 -18.16 -21.58
N GLY A 149 -10.69 -18.65 -20.34
CA GLY A 149 -9.80 -18.17 -19.28
C GLY A 149 -8.60 -19.09 -19.11
N THR A 150 -7.62 -18.62 -18.36
CA THR A 150 -6.38 -19.35 -18.08
C THR A 150 -6.59 -20.37 -16.97
N TYR A 151 -6.14 -21.61 -17.16
CA TYR A 151 -6.00 -22.58 -16.07
C TYR A 151 -4.69 -22.31 -15.34
N LEU A 152 -4.70 -22.25 -14.00
CA LEU A 152 -3.54 -21.75 -13.25
C LEU A 152 -2.54 -22.85 -12.90
N GLY A 153 -3.02 -23.95 -12.32
CA GLY A 153 -2.16 -24.97 -11.72
C GLY A 153 -1.56 -25.94 -12.72
N SER A 154 -0.52 -26.65 -12.28
CA SER A 154 -0.03 -27.81 -13.01
C SER A 154 -1.05 -28.95 -13.01
N ARG A 155 -1.08 -29.73 -14.10
CA ARG A 155 -1.94 -30.92 -14.26
C ARG A 155 -1.10 -32.11 -14.68
N LEU A 156 -1.25 -33.23 -13.98
CA LEU A 156 -0.50 -34.46 -14.29
C LEU A 156 -1.09 -35.20 -15.49
N SER A 157 -2.39 -35.07 -15.74
CA SER A 157 -3.11 -35.79 -16.79
C SER A 157 -2.62 -35.46 -18.20
N ASP A 158 -2.16 -34.22 -18.41
CA ASP A 158 -1.73 -33.71 -19.72
C ASP A 158 -0.37 -33.00 -19.67
N SER A 159 0.38 -33.15 -18.58
CA SER A 159 1.68 -32.51 -18.35
C SER A 159 1.66 -30.97 -18.49
N TYR A 160 0.51 -30.32 -18.28
CA TYR A 160 0.44 -28.87 -18.24
C TYR A 160 1.21 -28.33 -17.03
N GLY A 161 2.21 -27.48 -17.25
CA GLY A 161 3.10 -26.95 -16.21
C GLY A 161 2.47 -25.91 -15.28
N GLY A 162 1.27 -25.44 -15.57
CA GLY A 162 0.68 -24.29 -14.88
C GLY A 162 1.30 -22.96 -15.29
N ILE A 163 0.89 -21.90 -14.62
CA ILE A 163 1.44 -20.56 -14.79
C ILE A 163 2.46 -20.23 -13.70
N THR A 164 3.27 -19.21 -13.96
CA THR A 164 4.20 -18.60 -13.02
C THR A 164 3.66 -17.26 -12.54
N ILE A 165 3.61 -17.08 -11.22
CA ILE A 165 3.28 -15.81 -10.57
C ILE A 165 4.57 -15.26 -9.97
N GLY A 166 4.95 -14.06 -10.44
CA GLY A 166 6.08 -13.28 -9.95
C GLY A 166 5.63 -12.25 -8.93
N ILE A 167 6.23 -12.28 -7.73
CA ILE A 167 5.92 -11.38 -6.63
C ILE A 167 7.10 -10.42 -6.42
N ILE A 168 6.89 -9.13 -6.65
CA ILE A 168 7.86 -8.07 -6.33
C ILE A 168 7.54 -7.55 -4.94
N GLY A 169 8.43 -7.79 -3.98
CA GLY A 169 8.21 -7.51 -2.56
C GLY A 169 7.55 -8.70 -1.84
N LEU A 170 8.33 -9.41 -1.02
CA LEU A 170 7.90 -10.54 -0.19
C LEU A 170 7.73 -10.09 1.28
N GLY A 171 7.16 -8.89 1.46
CA GLY A 171 6.68 -8.38 2.75
C GLY A 171 5.45 -9.14 3.26
N ARG A 172 4.67 -8.53 4.17
CA ARG A 172 3.45 -9.15 4.73
C ARG A 172 2.43 -9.52 3.63
N ILE A 173 2.22 -8.61 2.68
CA ILE A 173 1.23 -8.75 1.60
C ILE A 173 1.70 -9.82 0.60
N GLY A 174 2.92 -9.69 0.06
CA GLY A 174 3.45 -10.65 -0.92
C GLY A 174 3.54 -12.08 -0.36
N SER A 175 3.94 -12.22 0.91
CA SER A 175 3.95 -13.51 1.61
C SER A 175 2.55 -14.11 1.71
N ARG A 176 1.55 -13.30 2.09
CA ARG A 176 0.16 -13.75 2.17
C ARG A 176 -0.39 -14.19 0.82
N ILE A 177 -0.01 -13.50 -0.26
CA ILE A 177 -0.42 -13.88 -1.62
C ILE A 177 0.20 -15.22 -2.01
N ALA A 178 1.47 -15.46 -1.69
CA ALA A 178 2.10 -16.77 -1.89
C ALA A 178 1.31 -17.88 -1.17
N ASP A 179 0.92 -17.65 0.08
CA ASP A 179 0.11 -18.61 0.86
C ASP A 179 -1.28 -18.85 0.25
N LEU A 180 -1.93 -17.81 -0.28
CA LEU A 180 -3.23 -17.93 -0.96
C LEU A 180 -3.13 -18.75 -2.25
N PHE A 181 -2.00 -18.68 -2.95
CA PHE A 181 -1.75 -19.46 -4.17
C PHE A 181 -1.14 -20.85 -3.91
N ALA A 182 -0.65 -21.14 -2.71
CA ALA A 182 -0.05 -22.42 -2.36
C ALA A 182 -0.87 -23.66 -2.79
N PRO A 183 -2.20 -23.74 -2.58
CA PRO A 183 -2.98 -24.92 -2.97
C PRO A 183 -3.23 -25.02 -4.49
N TRP A 184 -2.89 -23.99 -5.28
CA TRP A 184 -3.23 -23.91 -6.69
C TRP A 184 -2.23 -24.59 -7.62
N ARG A 185 -1.12 -25.13 -7.08
CA ARG A 185 -0.07 -25.80 -7.86
C ARG A 185 0.52 -24.93 -8.98
N VAL A 186 0.56 -23.62 -8.77
CA VAL A 186 1.25 -22.65 -9.62
C VAL A 186 2.74 -22.65 -9.30
N THR A 187 3.56 -22.06 -10.16
CA THR A 187 4.96 -21.74 -9.83
C THR A 187 5.01 -20.35 -9.21
N LEU A 188 5.65 -20.22 -8.04
CA LEU A 188 5.87 -18.93 -7.38
C LEU A 188 7.35 -18.53 -7.50
N VAL A 189 7.60 -17.34 -8.02
CA VAL A 189 8.92 -16.70 -8.01
C VAL A 189 8.81 -15.34 -7.35
N GLY A 190 9.87 -14.88 -6.70
CA GLY A 190 9.86 -13.60 -6.00
C GLY A 190 11.17 -12.85 -6.09
N TYR A 191 11.07 -11.53 -6.05
CA TYR A 191 12.19 -10.60 -5.97
C TYR A 191 11.96 -9.63 -4.81
N ASP A 192 12.84 -9.68 -3.83
CA ASP A 192 12.87 -8.74 -2.70
C ASP A 192 14.29 -8.72 -2.12
N PRO A 193 15.08 -7.65 -2.35
CA PRO A 193 16.46 -7.57 -1.91
C PRO A 193 16.63 -7.31 -0.40
N HIS A 194 15.54 -7.07 0.33
CA HIS A 194 15.59 -6.66 1.74
C HIS A 194 15.08 -7.72 2.72
N VAL A 195 14.62 -8.87 2.22
CA VAL A 195 14.18 -10.00 3.07
C VAL A 195 15.16 -11.15 3.00
N GLU A 196 15.29 -11.87 4.10
CA GLU A 196 16.17 -13.04 4.20
C GLU A 196 15.64 -14.21 3.35
N ASP A 197 16.57 -15.00 2.79
CA ASP A 197 16.27 -16.21 2.01
C ASP A 197 15.33 -17.20 2.73
N ALA A 198 15.43 -17.28 4.06
CA ALA A 198 14.57 -18.11 4.88
C ALA A 198 13.07 -17.82 4.66
N LYS A 199 12.72 -16.57 4.36
CA LYS A 199 11.35 -16.16 4.11
C LYS A 199 10.81 -16.69 2.78
N PHE A 200 11.64 -16.67 1.73
CA PHE A 200 11.31 -17.28 0.43
C PHE A 200 11.02 -18.77 0.58
N VAL A 201 11.90 -19.49 1.30
CA VAL A 201 11.72 -20.92 1.58
C VAL A 201 10.44 -21.18 2.36
N HIS A 202 10.16 -20.39 3.40
CA HIS A 202 8.98 -20.56 4.25
C HIS A 202 7.67 -20.48 3.45
N HIS A 203 7.57 -19.56 2.49
CA HIS A 203 6.39 -19.37 1.65
C HIS A 203 6.42 -20.15 0.33
N ASN A 204 7.39 -21.07 0.16
CA ASN A 204 7.59 -21.84 -1.07
C ASN A 204 7.67 -20.95 -2.34
N VAL A 205 8.35 -19.81 -2.21
CA VAL A 205 8.63 -18.87 -3.30
C VAL A 205 10.08 -19.02 -3.70
N ARG A 206 10.36 -19.22 -5.00
CA ARG A 206 11.75 -19.23 -5.47
C ARG A 206 12.27 -17.80 -5.60
N SER A 207 13.29 -17.46 -4.80
CA SER A 207 14.04 -16.21 -4.95
C SER A 207 14.75 -16.18 -6.31
N VAL A 208 14.57 -15.08 -7.04
CA VAL A 208 15.18 -14.83 -8.37
C VAL A 208 15.52 -13.35 -8.51
N ASP A 209 16.40 -13.01 -9.46
CA ASP A 209 16.60 -11.61 -9.85
C ASP A 209 15.37 -11.04 -10.60
N LEU A 210 15.30 -9.71 -10.69
CA LEU A 210 14.19 -9.00 -11.33
C LEU A 210 14.03 -9.38 -12.81
N GLU A 211 15.12 -9.56 -13.55
CA GLU A 211 15.05 -9.93 -14.97
C GLU A 211 14.44 -11.32 -15.18
N THR A 212 14.84 -12.29 -14.37
CA THR A 212 14.27 -13.63 -14.34
C THR A 212 12.81 -13.58 -13.96
N LEU A 213 12.42 -12.76 -12.98
CA LEU A 213 11.01 -12.57 -12.62
C LEU A 213 10.21 -12.05 -13.82
N LEU A 214 10.66 -10.97 -14.47
CA LEU A 214 9.98 -10.37 -15.62
C LEU A 214 9.81 -11.37 -16.77
N THR A 215 10.88 -12.08 -17.13
CA THR A 215 10.89 -12.99 -18.30
C THR A 215 10.17 -14.32 -18.06
N LYS A 216 10.00 -14.75 -16.80
CA LYS A 216 9.39 -16.05 -16.46
C LYS A 216 7.95 -15.95 -15.98
N SER A 217 7.46 -14.78 -15.59
CA SER A 217 6.13 -14.65 -14.98
C SER A 217 5.03 -14.46 -16.01
N ASP A 218 3.91 -15.15 -15.82
CA ASP A 218 2.66 -14.92 -16.55
C ASP A 218 1.80 -13.86 -15.83
N VAL A 219 1.98 -13.72 -14.52
CA VAL A 219 1.41 -12.65 -13.69
C VAL A 219 2.53 -12.02 -12.87
N ILE A 220 2.61 -10.70 -12.86
CA ILE A 220 3.55 -9.94 -12.02
C ILE A 220 2.74 -9.08 -11.07
N THR A 221 3.00 -9.20 -9.77
CA THR A 221 2.27 -8.45 -8.74
C THR A 221 3.22 -7.72 -7.78
N LEU A 222 2.89 -6.46 -7.47
CA LEU A 222 3.77 -5.53 -6.74
C LEU A 222 3.25 -5.27 -5.33
N HIS A 223 4.14 -5.47 -4.35
CA HIS A 223 3.92 -5.29 -2.90
C HIS A 223 5.15 -4.71 -2.19
N CYS A 224 5.84 -3.79 -2.86
CA CYS A 224 7.01 -3.08 -2.34
C CYS A 224 6.66 -1.65 -1.91
N ASP A 225 7.47 -1.07 -1.03
CA ASP A 225 7.38 0.36 -0.71
C ASP A 225 7.86 1.20 -1.90
N LEU A 226 7.42 2.46 -1.99
CA LEU A 226 7.87 3.39 -3.04
C LEU A 226 9.14 4.11 -2.60
N ASN A 227 10.23 3.89 -3.34
CA ASN A 227 11.53 4.56 -3.14
C ASN A 227 12.20 4.78 -4.51
N GLU A 228 13.47 5.18 -4.53
CA GLU A 228 14.21 5.39 -5.78
C GLU A 228 14.36 4.11 -6.62
N GLU A 229 14.53 2.95 -5.98
CA GLU A 229 14.71 1.66 -6.66
C GLU A 229 13.42 1.08 -7.23
N THR A 230 12.28 1.34 -6.59
CA THR A 230 10.98 0.79 -6.97
C THR A 230 10.17 1.71 -7.86
N ARG A 231 10.54 2.99 -7.96
CA ARG A 231 9.92 3.96 -8.88
C ARG A 231 10.11 3.50 -10.32
N ASN A 232 8.99 3.38 -11.04
CA ASN A 232 8.93 2.87 -12.42
C ASN A 232 9.67 1.52 -12.59
N ILE A 233 9.64 0.65 -11.56
CA ILE A 233 10.20 -0.70 -11.67
C ILE A 233 9.52 -1.49 -12.80
N ILE A 234 8.25 -1.18 -13.09
CA ILE A 234 7.57 -1.57 -14.33
C ILE A 234 7.57 -0.38 -15.30
N SER A 235 8.71 -0.18 -15.97
CA SER A 235 8.91 0.78 -17.07
C SER A 235 8.75 0.13 -18.44
N THR A 236 8.85 0.90 -19.54
CA THR A 236 8.87 0.37 -20.91
C THR A 236 9.87 -0.78 -21.07
N GLY A 237 11.11 -0.61 -20.59
CA GLY A 237 12.15 -1.63 -20.70
C GLY A 237 11.85 -2.89 -19.87
N ALA A 238 11.16 -2.74 -18.73
CA ALA A 238 10.72 -3.89 -17.95
C ALA A 238 9.59 -4.64 -18.67
N ILE A 239 8.62 -3.90 -19.22
CA ILE A 239 7.49 -4.45 -19.98
C ILE A 239 7.97 -5.19 -21.23
N ASP A 240 8.97 -4.67 -21.95
CA ASP A 240 9.53 -5.31 -23.14
C ASP A 240 10.20 -6.67 -22.83
N LYS A 241 10.59 -6.91 -21.57
CA LYS A 241 11.12 -8.21 -21.10
C LYS A 241 10.03 -9.19 -20.67
N MET A 242 8.81 -8.72 -20.44
CA MET A 242 7.71 -9.56 -19.99
C MET A 242 7.30 -10.57 -21.05
N LYS A 243 6.69 -11.68 -20.62
CA LYS A 243 6.07 -12.61 -21.56
C LYS A 243 4.96 -11.91 -22.37
N PRO A 244 4.82 -12.22 -23.67
CA PRO A 244 3.64 -11.84 -24.43
C PRO A 244 2.38 -12.33 -23.72
N GLY A 245 1.44 -11.42 -23.46
CA GLY A 245 0.20 -11.74 -22.77
C GLY A 245 0.32 -11.90 -21.24
N ALA A 246 1.43 -11.47 -20.62
CA ALA A 246 1.52 -11.37 -19.17
C ALA A 246 0.50 -10.36 -18.60
N VAL A 247 0.25 -10.43 -17.29
CA VAL A 247 -0.62 -9.51 -16.57
C VAL A 247 0.15 -8.81 -15.45
N VAL A 248 -0.07 -7.50 -15.27
CA VAL A 248 0.53 -6.69 -14.20
C VAL A 248 -0.51 -6.34 -13.14
N VAL A 249 -0.21 -6.52 -11.86
CA VAL A 249 -1.09 -6.14 -10.75
C VAL A 249 -0.36 -5.25 -9.76
N ASN A 250 -0.81 -4.01 -9.62
CA ASN A 250 -0.25 -3.03 -8.69
C ASN A 250 -1.23 -2.71 -7.57
N ALA A 251 -0.97 -3.27 -6.39
CA ALA A 251 -1.63 -2.92 -5.14
C ALA A 251 -0.63 -2.33 -4.12
N ALA A 252 0.49 -1.80 -4.62
CA ALA A 252 1.51 -1.11 -3.85
C ALA A 252 1.32 0.41 -3.97
N ARG A 253 2.03 1.05 -4.91
CA ARG A 253 1.96 2.49 -5.16
C ARG A 253 1.95 2.76 -6.64
N GLY A 254 1.17 3.76 -7.06
CA GLY A 254 1.02 4.14 -8.45
C GLY A 254 2.35 4.34 -9.18
N PRO A 255 3.27 5.16 -8.65
CA PRO A 255 4.57 5.41 -9.28
C PRO A 255 5.54 4.22 -9.34
N CYS A 256 5.17 3.02 -8.86
CA CYS A 256 5.94 1.80 -9.15
C CYS A 256 5.77 1.36 -10.61
N VAL A 257 4.72 1.83 -11.29
CA VAL A 257 4.43 1.53 -12.68
C VAL A 257 4.48 2.83 -13.48
N ASP A 258 5.19 2.81 -14.59
CA ASP A 258 5.10 3.86 -15.60
C ASP A 258 3.76 3.73 -16.32
N THR A 259 2.82 4.63 -15.99
CA THR A 259 1.44 4.60 -16.51
C THR A 259 1.40 4.69 -18.04
N ASP A 260 2.25 5.52 -18.64
CA ASP A 260 2.23 5.73 -20.08
C ASP A 260 2.77 4.49 -20.80
N ALA A 261 3.87 3.92 -20.28
CA ALA A 261 4.41 2.66 -20.79
C ALA A 261 3.40 1.50 -20.66
N LEU A 262 2.66 1.43 -19.56
CA LEU A 262 1.61 0.43 -19.34
C LEU A 262 0.47 0.58 -20.36
N VAL A 263 -0.03 1.81 -20.55
CA VAL A 263 -1.09 2.11 -21.52
C VAL A 263 -0.66 1.71 -22.94
N ASP A 264 0.54 2.11 -23.36
CA ASP A 264 1.07 1.78 -24.68
C ASP A 264 1.18 0.27 -24.89
N ALA A 265 1.66 -0.46 -23.88
CA ALA A 265 1.78 -1.91 -23.94
C ALA A 265 0.42 -2.62 -24.05
N LEU A 266 -0.61 -2.11 -23.39
CA LEU A 266 -1.98 -2.64 -23.46
C LEU A 266 -2.66 -2.32 -24.80
N LEU A 267 -2.42 -1.14 -25.35
CA LEU A 267 -2.91 -0.75 -26.68
C LEU A 267 -2.27 -1.59 -27.79
N GLN A 268 -0.99 -1.96 -27.62
CA GLN A 268 -0.24 -2.78 -28.57
C GLN A 268 -0.36 -4.30 -28.33
N ASP A 269 -1.17 -4.73 -27.37
CA ASP A 269 -1.34 -6.15 -26.99
C ASP A 269 -0.02 -6.85 -26.60
N LYS A 270 0.98 -6.10 -26.12
CA LYS A 270 2.23 -6.67 -25.57
C LYS A 270 1.95 -7.48 -24.30
N ILE A 271 1.07 -6.96 -23.45
CA ILE A 271 0.58 -7.61 -22.24
C ILE A 271 -0.95 -7.76 -22.32
N ALA A 272 -1.49 -8.77 -21.65
CA ALA A 272 -2.91 -9.12 -21.77
C ALA A 272 -3.83 -8.23 -20.91
N GLY A 273 -3.31 -7.65 -19.83
CA GLY A 273 -4.10 -6.82 -18.95
C GLY A 273 -3.35 -6.30 -17.73
N ALA A 274 -4.02 -5.44 -16.97
CA ALA A 274 -3.51 -4.92 -15.72
C ALA A 274 -4.62 -4.77 -14.65
N ALA A 275 -4.24 -4.81 -13.38
CA ALA A 275 -5.09 -4.39 -12.27
C ALA A 275 -4.35 -3.36 -11.42
N LEU A 276 -4.95 -2.19 -11.21
CA LEU A 276 -4.35 -1.08 -10.48
C LEU A 276 -5.29 -0.63 -9.36
N ASP A 277 -4.84 -0.78 -8.11
CA ASP A 277 -5.48 -0.13 -6.96
C ASP A 277 -4.86 1.23 -6.68
N ALA A 278 -3.56 1.39 -6.93
CA ALA A 278 -2.85 2.65 -6.84
C ALA A 278 -2.44 3.15 -8.22
N MET A 279 -2.56 4.46 -8.46
CA MET A 279 -2.29 5.13 -9.74
C MET A 279 -1.37 6.33 -9.52
N THR A 280 -0.63 6.78 -10.54
CA THR A 280 0.30 7.93 -10.38
C THR A 280 -0.45 9.20 -9.99
N GLN A 281 -1.62 9.42 -10.58
CA GLN A 281 -2.56 10.47 -10.22
C GLN A 281 -3.82 9.83 -9.62
N GLU A 282 -4.20 10.28 -8.42
CA GLU A 282 -5.34 9.75 -7.66
C GLU A 282 -6.20 10.93 -7.17
N PRO A 283 -7.48 11.03 -7.57
CA PRO A 283 -8.16 10.26 -8.63
C PRO A 283 -7.51 10.45 -10.02
N PRO A 284 -7.63 9.48 -10.95
CA PRO A 284 -7.09 9.63 -12.30
C PRO A 284 -7.80 10.77 -13.05
N ASP A 285 -7.08 11.41 -13.97
CA ASP A 285 -7.68 12.35 -14.92
C ASP A 285 -8.85 11.66 -15.66
N PRO A 286 -10.06 12.24 -15.69
CA PRO A 286 -11.18 11.72 -16.48
C PRO A 286 -10.90 11.52 -17.98
N GLN A 287 -9.87 12.18 -18.53
CA GLN A 287 -9.39 12.01 -19.90
C GLN A 287 -8.23 11.02 -20.04
N SER A 288 -7.81 10.38 -18.94
CA SER A 288 -6.73 9.40 -18.97
C SER A 288 -7.09 8.23 -19.89
N PRO A 289 -6.20 7.85 -20.84
CA PRO A 289 -6.42 6.68 -21.69
C PRO A 289 -6.64 5.40 -20.90
N LEU A 290 -6.10 5.31 -19.69
CA LEU A 290 -6.27 4.20 -18.77
C LEU A 290 -7.74 3.85 -18.53
N LEU A 291 -8.62 4.87 -18.45
CA LEU A 291 -10.05 4.70 -18.24
C LEU A 291 -10.78 4.16 -19.48
N GLY A 292 -10.17 4.28 -20.67
CA GLY A 292 -10.71 3.82 -21.94
C GLY A 292 -10.31 2.39 -22.34
N LEU A 293 -9.51 1.69 -21.53
CA LEU A 293 -9.00 0.34 -21.85
C LEU A 293 -9.98 -0.81 -21.53
N GLU A 294 -11.24 -0.49 -21.25
CA GLU A 294 -12.34 -1.42 -20.97
C GLU A 294 -11.96 -2.57 -20.01
N ASP A 295 -12.09 -3.82 -20.44
CA ASP A 295 -11.84 -5.02 -19.64
C ASP A 295 -10.34 -5.39 -19.57
N LYS A 296 -9.47 -4.75 -20.37
CA LYS A 296 -8.01 -4.96 -20.25
C LYS A 296 -7.45 -4.41 -18.93
N VAL A 297 -8.19 -3.52 -18.27
CA VAL A 297 -7.75 -2.92 -17.00
C VAL A 297 -8.83 -3.03 -15.93
N LEU A 298 -8.44 -3.55 -14.76
CA LEU A 298 -9.22 -3.41 -13.52
C LEU A 298 -8.69 -2.22 -12.73
N LEU A 299 -9.58 -1.33 -12.32
CA LEU A 299 -9.26 -0.17 -11.50
C LEU A 299 -10.03 -0.25 -10.19
N SER A 300 -9.35 -0.02 -9.08
CA SER A 300 -9.98 0.24 -7.79
C SER A 300 -9.54 1.62 -7.26
N PRO A 301 -10.39 2.28 -6.45
CA PRO A 301 -10.15 3.66 -6.03
C PRO A 301 -9.18 3.75 -4.84
N HIS A 302 -8.09 2.98 -4.85
CA HIS A 302 -7.12 2.84 -3.75
C HIS A 302 -7.78 2.40 -2.43
N MET A 303 -8.65 1.39 -2.54
CA MET A 303 -9.46 0.89 -1.43
C MET A 303 -9.54 -0.64 -1.42
N VAL A 304 -8.59 -1.34 -2.04
CA VAL A 304 -8.59 -2.82 -2.09
C VAL A 304 -8.55 -3.47 -0.70
N SER A 305 -8.02 -2.77 0.31
CA SER A 305 -8.03 -3.22 1.71
C SER A 305 -9.31 -2.87 2.50
N ALA A 306 -10.20 -2.06 1.94
CA ALA A 306 -11.39 -1.56 2.62
C ALA A 306 -12.46 -2.66 2.72
N ASN A 307 -12.48 -3.35 3.86
CA ASN A 307 -13.44 -4.39 4.18
C ASN A 307 -14.40 -3.96 5.28
N ARG A 308 -15.65 -4.43 5.24
CA ARG A 308 -16.62 -4.19 6.32
C ARG A 308 -16.10 -4.78 7.63
N GLY A 309 -16.04 -3.96 8.69
CA GLY A 309 -15.47 -4.38 9.98
C GLY A 309 -13.94 -4.51 9.97
N GLY A 310 -13.27 -4.04 8.92
CA GLY A 310 -11.83 -4.10 8.74
C GLY A 310 -11.20 -2.79 8.25
N GLY A 311 -10.08 -2.89 7.54
CA GLY A 311 -9.35 -1.75 6.99
C GLY A 311 -8.52 -1.02 8.06
N LEU A 312 -8.80 0.27 8.27
CA LEU A 312 -8.03 1.13 9.18
C LEU A 312 -8.52 1.10 10.63
N VAL A 313 -9.77 0.66 10.87
CA VAL A 313 -10.38 0.65 12.22
C VAL A 313 -9.54 -0.15 13.23
N PRO A 314 -9.01 -1.35 12.91
CA PRO A 314 -8.17 -2.10 13.83
C PRO A 314 -6.85 -1.40 14.23
N ALA A 315 -6.43 -0.36 13.50
CA ALA A 315 -5.24 0.43 13.81
C ALA A 315 -5.49 1.50 14.88
N ILE A 316 -6.76 1.86 15.16
CA ILE A 316 -7.12 2.88 16.16
C ILE A 316 -6.43 2.64 17.51
N PRO A 317 -6.52 1.46 18.15
CA PRO A 317 -5.85 1.23 19.43
C PRO A 317 -4.32 1.24 19.33
N TRP A 318 -3.74 0.94 18.17
CA TRP A 318 -2.28 0.95 17.98
C TRP A 318 -1.73 2.37 17.89
N VAL A 319 -2.41 3.23 17.13
CA VAL A 319 -2.08 4.66 17.03
C VAL A 319 -2.30 5.35 18.38
N GLU A 320 -3.39 5.03 19.07
CA GLU A 320 -3.63 5.55 20.43
C GLU A 320 -2.48 5.19 21.37
N GLU A 321 -2.07 3.92 21.42
CA GLU A 321 -0.96 3.48 22.29
C GLU A 321 0.39 4.07 21.85
N ALA A 322 0.62 4.24 20.54
CA ALA A 322 1.84 4.88 20.04
C ALA A 322 1.94 6.34 20.51
N VAL A 323 0.84 7.10 20.40
CA VAL A 323 0.75 8.47 20.90
C VAL A 323 0.98 8.50 22.41
N LEU A 324 0.28 7.67 23.18
CA LEU A 324 0.43 7.61 24.63
C LEU A 324 1.87 7.24 25.04
N ALA A 325 2.51 6.29 24.35
CA ALA A 325 3.89 5.92 24.59
C ALA A 325 4.85 7.11 24.38
N ALA A 326 4.72 7.83 23.26
CA ALA A 326 5.54 8.99 22.97
C ALA A 326 5.33 10.14 24.00
N LEU A 327 4.08 10.35 24.44
CA LEU A 327 3.77 11.32 25.50
C LEU A 327 4.37 10.91 26.85
N ARG A 328 4.41 9.60 27.16
CA ARG A 328 5.09 9.06 28.36
C ARG A 328 6.62 9.08 28.26
N GLY A 329 7.19 9.45 27.12
CA GLY A 329 8.64 9.41 26.90
C GLY A 329 9.17 7.98 26.74
N THR A 330 8.32 7.05 26.31
CA THR A 330 8.66 5.65 26.01
C THR A 330 8.59 5.40 24.50
N VAL A 331 9.46 4.54 23.98
CA VAL A 331 9.51 4.23 22.54
C VAL A 331 8.22 3.51 22.11
N PRO A 332 7.47 4.02 21.13
CA PRO A 332 6.32 3.34 20.56
C PRO A 332 6.68 2.03 19.84
N ASN A 333 5.69 1.15 19.66
CA ASN A 333 5.84 0.01 18.77
C ASN A 333 5.77 0.44 17.29
N TYR A 334 6.26 -0.43 16.39
CA TYR A 334 6.15 -0.25 14.93
C TYR A 334 6.78 1.05 14.40
N VAL A 335 7.88 1.49 15.01
CA VAL A 335 8.72 2.58 14.50
C VAL A 335 9.35 2.14 13.18
N VAL A 336 9.17 2.95 12.13
CA VAL A 336 9.71 2.66 10.78
C VAL A 336 11.11 3.25 10.58
N ASN A 337 11.44 4.34 11.26
CA ASN A 337 12.78 4.95 11.26
C ASN A 337 13.54 4.69 12.57
N SER A 338 13.95 3.43 12.79
CA SER A 338 14.69 3.03 13.99
C SER A 338 16.01 3.79 14.19
N GLU A 339 16.60 4.32 13.13
CA GLU A 339 17.81 5.16 13.16
C GLU A 339 17.61 6.47 13.95
N ALA A 340 16.37 6.93 14.10
CA ALA A 340 16.03 8.14 14.87
C ALA A 340 16.06 7.91 16.39
N LEU A 341 16.10 6.65 16.85
CA LEU A 341 15.95 6.29 18.26
C LEU A 341 16.98 6.94 19.19
N PRO A 342 18.31 6.99 18.88
CA PRO A 342 19.29 7.59 19.77
C PRO A 342 18.99 9.07 20.05
N LEU A 343 18.73 9.84 18.99
CA LEU A 343 18.41 11.27 19.11
C LEU A 343 17.04 11.48 19.78
N TRP A 344 16.04 10.66 19.44
CA TRP A 344 14.73 10.72 20.10
C TRP A 344 14.83 10.44 21.60
N GLN A 345 15.65 9.47 22.02
CA GLN A 345 15.87 9.16 23.44
C GLN A 345 16.56 10.32 24.17
N GLU A 346 17.55 10.96 23.57
CA GLU A 346 18.19 12.16 24.12
C GLU A 346 17.18 13.31 24.31
N ARG A 347 16.35 13.55 23.29
CA ARG A 347 15.36 14.63 23.28
C ARG A 347 14.21 14.36 24.25
N PHE A 348 13.63 13.16 24.24
CA PHE A 348 12.31 12.88 24.84
C PHE A 348 12.25 11.64 25.74
N GLY A 349 13.26 10.76 25.69
CA GLY A 349 13.30 9.52 26.47
C GLY A 349 13.22 9.79 27.98
N GLY A 350 12.27 9.14 28.65
CA GLY A 350 12.05 9.30 30.10
C GLY A 350 11.53 10.68 30.53
N LYS A 351 11.08 11.53 29.60
CA LYS A 351 10.53 12.87 29.86
C LYS A 351 9.02 12.89 29.58
N PRO A 352 8.17 12.45 30.53
CA PRO A 352 6.73 12.35 30.34
C PRO A 352 6.07 13.74 30.25
N LEU A 353 5.03 13.84 29.42
CA LEU A 353 4.13 15.00 29.30
C LEU A 353 2.75 14.73 29.92
N ILE A 354 2.47 13.47 30.25
CA ILE A 354 1.23 12.98 30.88
C ILE A 354 1.51 11.94 31.96
#